data_AF-A0A914IW67-F1
#
_entry.id   AF-A0A914IW67-F1
#
_cell.length_a   1.000
_cell.length_b   1.000
_cell.length_c   1.000
_cell.angle_alpha   90.00
_cell.angle_beta   90.00
_cell.angle_gamma   90.00
#
_symmetry.space_group_name_H-M   'P 1'
#
loop_
_entity.id
_entity.type
_entity.pdbx_description
1 polymer ?
#
loop_
_entity_poly.entity_id
_entity_poly.type
_entity_poly.pdbx_seq_one_letter_code
_entity_poly.pdbx_strand_id
1 'polypeptide(L)'
;MSFSEISEGKLQARFLIVRLPDRSTGDSNDSRTRSLGTKPITMSKVIVKGRVAVVVDIYIYLLLWFAYDLHVFRPQNDTPTMINYAPHLTIAYLEARQIFSQHVSQIIRLIPKKKFIEFEWTIGPIPKTVKNGRFYGQEIFTRYQTKIKTNGIFYTDSNGRQLLQRKRNFNIDYNYQETDSIPSNMYPVNTVGILKDDDDSLAIMIDRSQSGGSIVDGTFDLLLHRRDFYDDRKGVDEPLNELGNDGRG
;
A
#
# COMPACT_ATOMS: atom_id res chain seq x y z
N MET A 1 -3.64 -4.28 -29.06
CA MET A 1 -4.19 -2.95 -29.42
C MET A 1 -3.59 -1.94 -28.47
N SER A 2 -2.80 -1.02 -29.02
CA SER A 2 -2.10 0.05 -28.29
C SER A 2 -3.08 1.18 -27.96
N PHE A 3 -3.02 1.68 -26.73
CA PHE A 3 -3.71 2.90 -26.32
C PHE A 3 -2.99 4.11 -26.93
N SER A 4 -3.46 4.57 -28.08
CA SER A 4 -3.14 5.87 -28.65
C SER A 4 -4.38 6.76 -28.63
N GLU A 5 -4.17 8.00 -28.19
CA GLU A 5 -5.03 9.18 -28.41
C GLU A 5 -6.29 9.31 -27.54
N ILE A 6 -6.13 10.00 -26.41
CA ILE A 6 -7.14 10.94 -25.92
C ILE A 6 -6.49 12.32 -25.85
N SER A 7 -7.15 13.25 -26.53
CA SER A 7 -6.70 14.54 -27.04
C SER A 7 -6.26 15.58 -26.01
N GLU A 8 -5.45 16.50 -26.54
CA GLU A 8 -4.95 17.76 -26.01
C GLU A 8 -5.85 18.49 -24.99
N GLY A 9 -5.23 18.81 -23.85
CA GLY A 9 -5.76 19.66 -22.80
C GLY A 9 -4.93 19.47 -21.54
N LYS A 10 -4.02 20.41 -21.24
CA LYS A 10 -3.07 20.42 -20.09
C LYS A 10 -3.62 19.74 -18.81
N LEU A 11 -3.36 18.45 -18.63
CA LEU A 11 -3.67 17.69 -17.41
C LEU A 11 -2.37 17.40 -16.63
N GLN A 12 -2.05 18.23 -15.64
CA GLN A 12 -1.11 17.83 -14.59
C GLN A 12 -1.93 17.04 -13.56
N ALA A 13 -1.81 15.71 -13.53
CA ALA A 13 -2.26 14.93 -12.38
C ALA A 13 -1.11 14.93 -11.36
N ARG A 14 -1.37 15.43 -10.14
CA ARG A 14 -0.35 15.62 -9.08
C ARG A 14 -0.74 14.95 -7.76
N PHE A 15 -1.82 14.17 -7.75
CA PHE A 15 -2.41 13.68 -6.51
C PHE A 15 -2.88 12.24 -6.69
N LEU A 16 -2.63 11.43 -5.68
CA LEU A 16 -3.24 10.14 -5.48
C LEU A 16 -4.17 10.24 -4.28
N ILE A 17 -5.43 9.82 -4.43
CA ILE A 17 -6.33 9.69 -3.28
C ILE A 17 -6.49 8.22 -2.99
N VAL A 18 -6.29 7.88 -1.74
CA VAL A 18 -6.33 6.53 -1.21
C VAL A 18 -7.54 6.40 -0.31
N ARG A 19 -8.35 5.35 -0.52
CA ARG A 19 -9.54 5.04 0.29
C ARG A 19 -9.60 3.55 0.65
N LEU A 20 -10.15 3.23 1.81
CA LEU A 20 -10.62 1.90 2.20
C LEU A 20 -12.16 1.94 2.24
N PRO A 21 -12.88 0.96 1.67
CA PRO A 21 -14.33 0.98 1.64
C PRO A 21 -14.92 0.72 3.03
N ASP A 22 -16.09 1.33 3.28
CA ASP A 22 -16.95 1.05 4.42
C ASP A 22 -17.85 -0.16 4.07
N ARG A 23 -17.82 -1.23 4.88
CA ARG A 23 -18.56 -2.48 4.57
C ARG A 23 -20.00 -2.39 5.09
N SER A 24 -20.95 -2.16 4.19
CA SER A 24 -22.34 -2.63 4.36
C SER A 24 -22.93 -3.18 3.05
N THR A 25 -23.37 -4.45 3.10
CA THR A 25 -24.17 -5.22 2.09
C THR A 25 -23.45 -5.58 0.77
N GLY A 26 -23.57 -6.76 0.12
CA GLY A 26 -24.34 -7.99 0.27
C GLY A 26 -24.69 -8.56 -1.12
N ASP A 27 -24.28 -9.82 -1.42
CA ASP A 27 -24.69 -10.74 -2.53
C ASP A 27 -24.44 -10.37 -4.02
N SER A 28 -24.34 -11.27 -5.02
CA SER A 28 -24.06 -12.71 -5.17
C SER A 28 -23.85 -13.03 -6.69
N ASN A 29 -23.16 -14.15 -7.00
CA ASN A 29 -23.21 -15.05 -8.19
C ASN A 29 -23.11 -14.53 -9.66
N ASP A 30 -22.14 -15.03 -10.46
CA ASP A 30 -22.28 -16.20 -11.38
C ASP A 30 -21.20 -16.31 -12.51
N SER A 31 -20.88 -17.57 -12.83
CA SER A 31 -20.41 -18.27 -14.06
C SER A 31 -19.30 -17.79 -15.04
N ARG A 32 -18.24 -18.62 -15.07
CA ARG A 32 -17.52 -19.28 -16.21
C ARG A 32 -17.43 -18.58 -17.59
N THR A 33 -16.21 -18.38 -18.12
CA THR A 33 -15.59 -19.20 -19.21
C THR A 33 -14.23 -18.66 -19.75
N ARG A 34 -13.28 -19.61 -19.85
CA ARG A 34 -12.22 -19.88 -20.86
C ARG A 34 -11.25 -18.81 -21.40
N SER A 35 -9.98 -19.15 -21.15
CA SER A 35 -8.69 -18.89 -21.81
C SER A 35 -8.64 -18.17 -23.16
N LEU A 36 -7.79 -17.14 -23.21
CA LEU A 36 -6.83 -16.95 -24.29
C LEU A 36 -5.52 -16.40 -23.71
N GLY A 37 -4.41 -17.10 -23.98
CA GLY A 37 -3.09 -16.76 -23.48
C GLY A 37 -2.61 -15.42 -23.99
N THR A 38 -2.01 -14.62 -23.11
CA THR A 38 -0.98 -13.62 -23.41
C THR A 38 -0.31 -13.23 -22.09
N LYS A 39 1.00 -12.96 -22.19
CA LYS A 39 2.00 -12.75 -21.13
C LYS A 39 1.46 -12.01 -19.89
N PRO A 40 1.89 -12.38 -18.67
CA PRO A 40 1.40 -11.76 -17.45
C PRO A 40 1.65 -10.25 -17.52
N ILE A 41 0.56 -9.48 -17.47
CA ILE A 41 0.64 -8.04 -17.25
C ILE A 41 0.90 -7.91 -15.75
N THR A 42 2.19 -7.99 -15.42
CA THR A 42 2.73 -7.87 -14.07
C THR A 42 2.73 -6.38 -13.70
N MET A 43 2.04 -6.02 -12.62
CA MET A 43 1.95 -4.68 -12.00
C MET A 43 0.93 -3.67 -12.58
N SER A 44 0.28 -2.95 -11.66
CA SER A 44 -0.68 -1.88 -11.94
C SER A 44 0.07 -0.64 -12.40
N LYS A 45 0.19 -0.47 -13.71
CA LYS A 45 0.93 0.65 -14.29
C LYS A 45 -0.01 1.80 -14.62
N VAL A 46 0.15 2.92 -13.92
CA VAL A 46 -0.55 4.16 -14.24
C VAL A 46 0.35 5.04 -15.11
N ILE A 47 -0.16 5.43 -16.27
CA ILE A 47 0.53 6.32 -17.21
C ILE A 47 -0.18 7.68 -17.22
N VAL A 48 0.54 8.75 -16.92
CA VAL A 48 0.07 10.13 -17.03
C VAL A 48 0.89 10.81 -18.11
N LYS A 49 0.23 11.29 -19.18
CA LYS A 49 0.87 11.98 -20.32
C LYS A 49 2.00 11.18 -21.00
N GLY A 50 1.79 9.88 -21.24
CA GLY A 50 2.78 9.01 -21.90
C GLY A 50 3.99 8.64 -21.03
N ARG A 51 4.11 9.16 -19.80
CA ARG A 51 5.10 8.73 -18.81
C ARG A 51 4.46 7.78 -17.82
N VAL A 52 5.19 6.73 -17.45
CA VAL A 52 4.82 5.89 -16.30
C VAL A 52 4.88 6.78 -15.07
N ALA A 53 3.73 7.12 -14.51
CA ALA A 53 3.66 8.01 -13.37
C ALA A 53 3.88 7.23 -12.08
N VAL A 54 3.19 6.09 -11.94
CA VAL A 54 3.24 5.26 -10.74
C VAL A 54 2.98 3.80 -11.08
N VAL A 55 3.76 2.89 -10.53
CA VAL A 55 3.46 1.46 -10.45
C VAL A 55 2.99 1.15 -9.04
N VAL A 56 1.87 0.43 -8.91
CA VAL A 56 1.29 0.09 -7.59
C VAL A 56 1.30 -1.40 -7.37
N ASP A 57 2.00 -1.79 -6.31
CA ASP A 57 2.20 -3.15 -5.84
C ASP A 57 1.58 -3.34 -4.46
N ILE A 58 1.03 -4.52 -4.19
CA ILE A 58 0.57 -4.90 -2.85
C ILE A 58 1.40 -6.10 -2.39
N TYR A 59 2.03 -5.94 -1.25
CA TYR A 59 2.91 -6.94 -0.66
C TYR A 59 2.57 -7.16 0.81
N ILE A 60 3.16 -8.21 1.37
CA ILE A 60 2.98 -8.62 2.75
C ILE A 60 4.32 -8.83 3.44
N TYR A 61 4.44 -8.31 4.66
CA TYR A 61 5.46 -8.72 5.61
C TYR A 61 4.89 -9.79 6.53
N LEU A 62 5.67 -10.87 6.71
CA LEU A 62 5.46 -11.80 7.81
C LEU A 62 6.23 -11.29 9.01
N LEU A 63 5.57 -11.23 10.16
CA LEU A 63 6.19 -10.84 11.41
C LEU A 63 6.94 -12.01 12.03
N LEU A 64 7.95 -11.72 12.86
CA LEU A 64 8.61 -12.78 13.63
C LEU A 64 7.56 -13.45 14.53
N TRP A 65 7.55 -14.78 14.59
CA TRP A 65 6.58 -15.53 15.42
C TRP A 65 6.70 -15.27 16.94
N PHE A 66 7.78 -14.63 17.38
CA PHE A 66 7.97 -14.12 18.75
C PHE A 66 7.95 -12.59 18.80
N ALA A 67 7.75 -11.91 17.67
CA ALA A 67 7.41 -10.50 17.71
C ALA A 67 6.02 -10.41 18.33
N TYR A 68 6.01 -9.64 19.39
CA TYR A 68 4.93 -9.36 20.30
C TYR A 68 4.31 -8.08 19.72
N ASP A 69 3.02 -8.04 19.34
CA ASP A 69 2.57 -6.89 18.53
C ASP A 69 1.12 -6.35 18.69
N LEU A 70 1.09 -5.11 19.17
CA LEU A 70 0.07 -4.07 18.96
C LEU A 70 0.76 -2.73 18.63
N HIS A 71 1.86 -2.42 19.33
CA HIS A 71 2.61 -1.17 19.22
C HIS A 71 3.89 -1.27 18.37
N VAL A 72 4.38 -2.46 18.00
CA VAL A 72 5.76 -2.67 17.53
C VAL A 72 5.84 -3.45 16.20
N PHE A 73 5.91 -2.74 15.08
CA PHE A 73 6.18 -3.38 13.80
C PHE A 73 7.59 -3.99 13.74
N ARG A 74 7.68 -5.32 13.61
CA ARG A 74 8.97 -6.03 13.48
C ARG A 74 8.91 -7.18 12.45
N PRO A 75 9.24 -6.91 11.18
CA PRO A 75 9.20 -7.93 10.13
C PRO A 75 10.26 -9.01 10.35
N GLN A 76 9.96 -10.24 9.92
CA GLN A 76 10.93 -11.35 9.95
C GLN A 76 12.10 -11.13 8.99
N ASN A 77 11.83 -10.49 7.85
CA ASN A 77 12.83 -10.19 6.83
C ASN A 77 12.56 -8.78 6.28
N ASP A 78 13.62 -8.10 5.88
CA ASP A 78 13.53 -6.77 5.26
C ASP A 78 12.90 -6.80 3.86
N THR A 79 12.93 -7.97 3.22
CA THR A 79 12.29 -8.19 1.90
C THR A 79 10.86 -8.68 2.08
N PRO A 80 9.84 -7.92 1.62
CA PRO A 80 8.46 -8.36 1.67
C PRO A 80 8.17 -9.42 0.61
N THR A 81 7.09 -10.17 0.79
CA THR A 81 6.57 -11.10 -0.22
C THR A 81 5.44 -10.43 -0.99
N MET A 82 5.47 -10.47 -2.33
CA MET A 82 4.34 -9.98 -3.13
C MET A 82 3.11 -10.89 -2.93
N ILE A 83 1.92 -10.31 -2.79
CA ILE A 83 0.69 -11.10 -2.61
C ILE A 83 0.35 -11.86 -3.89
N ASN A 84 0.46 -11.19 -5.04
CA ASN A 84 0.28 -11.82 -6.35
C ASN A 84 0.96 -10.95 -7.43
N TYR A 85 1.85 -11.55 -8.20
CA TYR A 85 2.56 -10.88 -9.30
C TYR A 85 1.65 -10.62 -10.52
N ALA A 86 0.59 -11.40 -10.70
CA ALA A 86 -0.34 -11.32 -11.81
C ALA A 86 -1.80 -11.35 -11.30
N PRO A 87 -2.27 -10.26 -10.66
CA PRO A 87 -3.64 -10.19 -10.16
C PRO A 87 -4.65 -10.29 -11.31
N HIS A 88 -5.82 -10.86 -11.05
CA HIS A 88 -6.90 -10.88 -12.03
C HIS A 88 -7.41 -9.44 -12.26
N LEU A 89 -7.32 -8.98 -13.50
CA LEU A 89 -7.63 -7.60 -13.89
C LEU A 89 -8.91 -7.52 -14.72
N THR A 90 -9.81 -6.61 -14.34
CA THR A 90 -11.00 -6.26 -15.10
C THR A 90 -11.03 -4.75 -15.32
N ILE A 91 -11.15 -4.31 -16.57
CA ILE A 91 -11.17 -2.88 -16.92
C ILE A 91 -12.57 -2.52 -17.41
N ALA A 92 -13.14 -1.46 -16.84
CA ALA A 92 -14.44 -0.90 -17.20
C ALA A 92 -14.33 0.63 -17.33
N TYR A 93 -14.17 1.12 -18.57
CA TYR A 93 -14.02 2.54 -18.91
C TYR A 93 -12.96 3.29 -18.09
N LEU A 94 -13.35 3.91 -16.97
CA LEU A 94 -12.49 4.70 -16.09
C LEU A 94 -12.08 3.96 -14.81
N GLU A 95 -12.40 2.68 -14.72
CA GLU A 95 -12.14 1.86 -13.56
C GLU A 95 -11.34 0.61 -13.94
N ALA A 96 -10.36 0.26 -13.11
CA ALA A 96 -9.64 -1.00 -13.19
C ALA A 96 -9.77 -1.72 -11.85
N ARG A 97 -10.34 -2.93 -11.85
CA ARG A 97 -10.47 -3.80 -10.69
C ARG A 97 -9.39 -4.88 -10.74
N GLN A 98 -8.69 -5.06 -9.63
CA GLN A 98 -7.62 -6.02 -9.49
C GLN A 98 -7.88 -6.91 -8.29
N ILE A 99 -7.88 -8.22 -8.50
CA ILE A 99 -8.04 -9.22 -7.44
C ILE A 99 -6.69 -9.90 -7.27
N PHE A 100 -6.00 -9.61 -6.16
CA PHE A 100 -4.70 -10.19 -5.84
C PHE A 100 -4.88 -11.56 -5.18
N SER A 101 -5.85 -11.68 -4.28
CA SER A 101 -6.26 -12.93 -3.65
C SER A 101 -7.74 -12.86 -3.25
N GLN A 102 -8.28 -13.93 -2.67
CA GLN A 102 -9.63 -13.92 -2.09
C GLN A 102 -9.81 -12.93 -0.91
N HIS A 103 -8.70 -12.40 -0.38
CA HIS A 103 -8.67 -11.50 0.78
C HIS A 103 -8.21 -10.08 0.42
N VAL A 104 -7.72 -9.86 -0.81
CA VAL A 104 -7.08 -8.61 -1.22
C VAL A 104 -7.51 -8.26 -2.64
N SER A 105 -8.21 -7.15 -2.76
CA SER A 105 -8.55 -6.54 -4.04
C SER A 105 -8.34 -5.03 -4.02
N GLN A 106 -8.14 -4.45 -5.21
CA GLN A 106 -7.97 -3.02 -5.43
C GLN A 106 -8.89 -2.56 -6.56
N ILE A 107 -9.38 -1.33 -6.46
CA ILE A 107 -10.07 -0.62 -7.54
C ILE A 107 -9.30 0.67 -7.78
N ILE A 108 -8.92 0.91 -9.03
CA ILE A 108 -8.27 2.14 -9.47
C ILE A 108 -9.28 2.92 -10.30
N ARG A 109 -9.59 4.16 -9.92
CA ARG A 109 -10.55 5.01 -10.63
C ARG A 109 -9.91 6.29 -11.16
N LEU A 110 -10.17 6.56 -12.43
CA LEU A 110 -9.91 7.85 -13.07
C LEU A 110 -11.18 8.69 -12.99
N ILE A 111 -11.21 9.67 -12.07
CA ILE A 111 -12.41 10.48 -11.90
C ILE A 111 -12.42 11.63 -12.93
N PRO A 112 -13.47 11.74 -13.78
CA PRO A 112 -13.57 12.82 -14.76
C PRO A 112 -13.39 14.19 -14.13
N LYS A 113 -12.63 15.06 -14.79
CA LYS A 113 -12.36 16.46 -14.37
C LYS A 113 -11.61 16.59 -13.02
N LYS A 114 -11.17 15.49 -12.39
CA LYS A 114 -10.30 15.53 -11.22
C LYS A 114 -8.84 15.37 -11.64
N LYS A 115 -7.93 15.97 -10.86
CA LYS A 115 -6.47 15.91 -11.08
C LYS A 115 -5.81 14.84 -10.22
N PHE A 116 -6.59 13.82 -9.84
CA PHE A 116 -6.14 12.71 -9.02
C PHE A 116 -6.68 11.39 -9.52
N ILE A 117 -6.03 10.32 -9.09
CA ILE A 117 -6.45 8.95 -9.30
C ILE A 117 -6.83 8.39 -7.94
N GLU A 118 -7.97 7.70 -7.88
CA GLU A 118 -8.44 7.08 -6.65
C GLU A 118 -8.00 5.62 -6.60
N PHE A 119 -7.42 5.20 -5.48
CA PHE A 119 -7.08 3.83 -5.16
C PHE A 119 -7.93 3.40 -3.99
N GLU A 120 -8.76 2.39 -4.22
CA GLU A 120 -9.57 1.77 -3.19
C GLU A 120 -9.09 0.34 -2.94
N TRP A 121 -8.83 -0.06 -1.70
CA TRP A 121 -8.48 -1.45 -1.37
C TRP A 121 -9.49 -2.11 -0.49
N THR A 122 -9.82 -3.36 -0.77
CA THR A 122 -10.51 -4.23 0.17
C THR A 122 -9.52 -5.26 0.69
N ILE A 123 -9.21 -5.17 1.97
CA ILE A 123 -8.34 -6.10 2.68
C ILE A 123 -9.17 -6.82 3.74
N GLY A 124 -9.16 -8.14 3.72
CA GLY A 124 -9.74 -8.96 4.77
C GLY A 124 -10.81 -9.96 4.31
N PRO A 125 -11.00 -11.06 5.03
CA PRO A 125 -10.31 -11.39 6.28
C PRO A 125 -8.82 -11.75 6.08
N ILE A 126 -7.91 -11.30 6.95
CA ILE A 126 -6.48 -11.64 6.86
C ILE A 126 -6.30 -13.06 7.41
N PRO A 127 -5.92 -14.07 6.60
CA PRO A 127 -5.95 -15.47 7.05
C PRO A 127 -4.97 -15.74 8.20
N LYS A 128 -5.22 -16.80 8.97
CA LYS A 128 -4.24 -17.29 9.96
C LYS A 128 -3.16 -18.09 9.22
N THR A 129 -1.95 -17.54 9.12
CA THR A 129 -0.82 -18.24 8.50
C THR A 129 -0.11 -19.10 9.54
N VAL A 130 -0.06 -20.42 9.31
CA VAL A 130 0.65 -21.38 10.17
C VAL A 130 1.87 -21.92 9.43
N LYS A 131 3.06 -21.80 10.04
CA LYS A 131 4.28 -22.49 9.58
C LYS A 131 4.96 -23.15 10.77
N ASN A 132 5.42 -24.40 10.60
CA ASN A 132 6.11 -25.16 11.65
C ASN A 132 5.35 -25.17 13.00
N GLY A 133 4.01 -25.28 12.96
CA GLY A 133 3.16 -25.30 14.15
C GLY A 133 2.97 -23.95 14.86
N ARG A 134 3.39 -22.84 14.25
CA ARG A 134 3.29 -21.49 14.82
C ARG A 134 2.46 -20.56 13.94
N PHE A 135 1.72 -19.65 14.56
CA PHE A 135 1.02 -18.58 13.85
C PHE A 135 2.01 -17.47 13.49
N TYR A 136 1.78 -16.83 12.35
CA TYR A 136 2.58 -15.69 11.90
C TYR A 136 1.65 -14.50 11.69
N GLY A 137 1.99 -13.39 12.35
CA GLY A 137 1.39 -12.10 12.09
C GLY A 137 1.65 -11.66 10.65
N GLN A 138 0.70 -10.92 10.10
CA GLN A 138 0.67 -10.51 8.71
C GLN A 138 0.39 -9.02 8.63
N GLU A 139 1.29 -8.27 7.98
CA GLU A 139 1.10 -6.85 7.70
C GLU A 139 1.12 -6.58 6.21
N ILE A 140 0.02 -6.02 5.71
CA ILE A 140 -0.23 -5.81 4.29
C ILE A 140 0.03 -4.35 3.96
N PHE A 141 0.86 -4.13 2.95
CA PHE A 141 1.27 -2.81 2.49
C PHE A 141 0.95 -2.64 1.01
N THR A 142 0.70 -1.39 0.63
CA THR A 142 0.75 -0.94 -0.75
C THR A 142 2.02 -0.13 -0.98
N ARG A 143 2.64 -0.30 -2.14
CA ARG A 143 3.82 0.43 -2.59
C ARG A 143 3.55 1.17 -3.87
N TYR A 144 3.77 2.47 -3.83
CA TYR A 144 3.84 3.33 -5.00
C TYR A 144 5.28 3.42 -5.46
N GLN A 145 5.55 3.07 -6.70
CA GLN A 145 6.89 3.16 -7.29
C GLN A 145 6.87 4.15 -8.44
N THR A 146 7.86 5.03 -8.45
CA THR A 146 8.01 6.10 -9.44
C THR A 146 9.45 6.16 -9.94
N LYS A 147 9.71 7.04 -10.91
CA LYS A 147 11.08 7.37 -11.34
C LYS A 147 11.63 8.63 -10.67
N ILE A 148 10.89 9.20 -9.69
CA ILE A 148 11.29 10.40 -8.96
C ILE A 148 12.57 10.09 -8.18
N LYS A 149 13.61 10.90 -8.36
CA LYS A 149 14.92 10.69 -7.72
C LYS A 149 14.95 11.36 -6.35
N THR A 150 14.37 10.69 -5.37
CA THR A 150 14.16 11.26 -4.04
C THR A 150 15.43 11.38 -3.20
N ASN A 151 16.51 10.69 -3.56
CA ASN A 151 17.75 10.62 -2.78
C ASN A 151 17.53 10.27 -1.29
N GLY A 152 16.57 9.38 -1.01
CA GLY A 152 16.17 8.98 0.33
C GLY A 152 15.39 10.04 1.13
N ILE A 153 14.98 11.15 0.51
CA ILE A 153 14.19 12.21 1.15
C ILE A 153 12.71 12.06 0.77
N PHE A 154 11.84 12.12 1.76
CA PHE A 154 10.39 12.12 1.58
C PHE A 154 9.73 13.01 2.63
N TYR A 155 8.42 13.24 2.51
CA TYR A 155 7.70 14.09 3.44
C TYR A 155 6.45 13.39 3.96
N THR A 156 6.16 13.58 5.25
CA THR A 156 4.90 13.19 5.87
C THR A 156 4.34 14.36 6.66
N ASP A 157 3.02 14.42 6.81
CA ASP A 157 2.39 15.43 7.64
C ASP A 157 2.53 15.13 9.14
N SER A 158 2.49 16.19 9.95
CA SER A 158 2.33 16.11 11.40
C SER A 158 0.90 16.50 11.77
N ASN A 159 0.08 15.52 12.13
CA ASN A 159 -1.33 15.68 12.53
C ASN A 159 -2.16 16.52 11.54
N GLY A 160 -1.96 16.33 10.23
CA GLY A 160 -2.67 17.05 9.18
C GLY A 160 -2.25 18.52 9.00
N ARG A 161 -1.13 18.94 9.62
CA ARG A 161 -0.68 20.33 9.60
C ARG A 161 0.62 20.49 8.80
N GLN A 162 1.76 20.51 9.49
CA GLN A 162 3.05 20.80 8.89
C GLN A 162 3.58 19.57 8.15
N LEU A 163 4.14 19.77 6.95
CA LEU A 163 4.93 18.76 6.27
C LEU A 163 6.33 18.70 6.89
N LEU A 164 6.71 17.52 7.36
CA LEU A 164 8.02 17.24 7.92
C LEU A 164 8.87 16.51 6.89
N GLN A 165 10.09 17.00 6.67
CA GLN A 165 11.06 16.28 5.87
C GLN A 165 11.59 15.09 6.64
N ARG A 166 11.57 13.92 6.00
CA ARG A 166 12.14 12.66 6.48
C ARG A 166 13.31 12.30 5.58
N LYS A 167 14.33 11.69 6.18
CA LYS A 167 15.46 11.12 5.45
C LYS A 167 15.64 9.68 5.93
N ARG A 168 15.67 8.74 4.99
CA ARG A 168 15.86 7.33 5.28
C ARG A 168 17.19 7.10 6.00
N ASN A 169 17.18 6.23 7.02
CA ASN A 169 18.33 5.86 7.85
C ASN A 169 19.07 7.07 8.43
N PHE A 170 18.32 8.05 8.94
CA PHE A 170 18.88 9.30 9.44
C PHE A 170 18.12 9.82 10.65
N ASN A 171 18.86 10.41 11.59
CA ASN A 171 18.33 11.22 12.66
C ASN A 171 19.09 12.56 12.70
N ILE A 172 18.39 13.64 13.04
CA ILE A 172 18.98 14.99 13.10
C ILE A 172 19.79 15.23 14.38
N ASP A 173 19.41 14.58 15.48
CA ASP A 173 19.93 14.88 16.82
C ASP A 173 21.12 14.01 17.21
N TYR A 174 21.32 12.86 16.55
CA TYR A 174 22.38 11.92 16.89
C TYR A 174 22.88 11.11 15.69
N ASN A 175 24.05 10.49 15.85
CA ASN A 175 24.60 9.58 14.84
C ASN A 175 23.76 8.30 14.79
N TYR A 176 22.93 8.17 13.76
CA TYR A 176 22.02 7.06 13.59
C TYR A 176 22.76 5.79 13.14
N GLN A 177 22.62 4.71 13.92
CA GLN A 177 23.02 3.37 13.52
C GLN A 177 21.76 2.59 13.15
N GLU A 178 21.72 2.08 11.92
CA GLU A 178 20.59 1.32 11.41
C GLU A 178 20.52 -0.04 12.11
N THR A 179 19.48 -0.24 12.93
CA THR A 179 19.19 -1.53 13.58
C THR A 179 18.06 -2.29 12.90
N ASP A 180 17.04 -1.57 12.41
CA ASP A 180 15.85 -2.13 11.78
C ASP A 180 15.50 -1.31 10.53
N SER A 181 15.91 -1.79 9.35
CA SER A 181 15.90 -1.01 8.09
C SER A 181 14.51 -0.62 7.60
N ILE A 182 13.48 -1.42 7.90
CA ILE A 182 12.10 -1.11 7.50
C ILE A 182 11.38 -0.28 8.57
N PRO A 183 11.22 -0.77 9.81
CA PRO A 183 10.38 -0.09 10.81
C PRO A 183 10.87 1.31 11.16
N SER A 184 12.19 1.53 11.20
CA SER A 184 12.76 2.84 11.56
C SER A 184 12.47 3.95 10.55
N ASN A 185 12.08 3.59 9.32
CA ASN A 185 11.79 4.51 8.24
C ASN A 185 10.29 4.70 7.99
N MET A 186 9.45 4.11 8.84
CA MET A 186 8.01 4.25 8.81
C MET A 186 7.57 5.35 9.78
N TYR A 187 6.71 6.25 9.32
CA TYR A 187 6.22 7.41 10.09
C TYR A 187 4.70 7.46 10.07
N PRO A 188 4.07 8.11 11.07
CA PRO A 188 2.66 8.46 10.97
C PRO A 188 2.41 9.35 9.75
N VAL A 189 1.40 8.98 8.97
CA VAL A 189 0.79 9.81 7.94
C VAL A 189 -0.67 9.94 8.32
N ASN A 190 -1.18 11.17 8.42
CA ASN A 190 -2.59 11.40 8.75
C ASN A 190 -3.37 12.00 7.58
N THR A 191 -2.68 12.65 6.65
CA THR A 191 -3.30 13.27 5.49
C THR A 191 -2.51 13.03 4.21
N VAL A 192 -1.18 13.16 4.22
CA VAL A 192 -0.40 13.12 2.98
C VAL A 192 1.05 12.67 3.17
N GLY A 193 1.49 11.77 2.28
CA GLY A 193 2.89 11.45 2.01
C GLY A 193 3.33 12.06 0.68
N ILE A 194 4.56 12.57 0.58
CA ILE A 194 5.06 13.19 -0.64
C ILE A 194 6.45 12.66 -1.01
N LEU A 195 6.59 12.29 -2.28
CA LEU A 195 7.87 12.11 -2.98
C LEU A 195 8.05 13.28 -3.95
N LYS A 196 9.27 13.82 -4.06
CA LYS A 196 9.59 14.85 -5.07
C LYS A 196 11.06 14.85 -5.42
N ASP A 197 11.36 15.32 -6.62
CA ASP A 197 12.68 15.77 -7.04
C ASP A 197 12.55 17.19 -7.64
N ASP A 198 13.51 17.62 -8.45
CA ASP A 198 13.52 18.95 -9.06
C ASP A 198 12.45 19.11 -10.17
N ASP A 199 12.02 18.00 -10.78
CA ASP A 199 11.15 18.00 -11.96
C ASP A 199 9.71 17.55 -11.64
N ASP A 200 9.59 16.50 -10.83
CA ASP A 200 8.36 15.76 -10.61
C ASP A 200 8.03 15.61 -9.11
N SER A 201 6.74 15.53 -8.80
CA SER A 201 6.26 15.23 -7.46
C SER A 201 5.02 14.33 -7.46
N LEU A 202 4.95 13.47 -6.45
CA LEU A 202 3.82 12.60 -6.17
C LEU A 202 3.35 12.85 -4.75
N ALA A 203 2.10 13.29 -4.60
CA ALA A 203 1.41 13.36 -3.32
C ALA A 203 0.44 12.18 -3.18
N ILE A 204 0.52 11.47 -2.06
CA ILE A 204 -0.34 10.34 -1.70
C ILE A 204 -1.19 10.78 -0.52
N MET A 205 -2.46 11.06 -0.77
CA MET A 205 -3.42 11.48 0.23
C MET A 205 -4.23 10.29 0.72
N ILE A 206 -4.39 10.15 2.03
CA ILE A 206 -5.04 9.00 2.67
C ILE A 206 -6.37 9.38 3.31
N ASP A 207 -7.26 8.41 3.54
CA ASP A 207 -8.58 8.61 4.13
C ASP A 207 -8.63 8.42 5.65
N ARG A 208 -7.56 7.86 6.24
CA ARG A 208 -7.39 7.61 7.68
C ARG A 208 -5.90 7.63 8.04
N SER A 209 -5.58 7.74 9.33
CA SER A 209 -4.21 7.63 9.79
C SER A 209 -3.61 6.26 9.47
N GLN A 210 -2.42 6.26 8.88
CA GLN A 210 -1.69 5.06 8.48
C GLN A 210 -0.20 5.23 8.78
N SER A 211 0.52 4.11 8.83
CA SER A 211 1.99 4.12 8.82
C SER A 211 2.48 4.20 7.38
N GLY A 212 3.39 5.12 7.07
CA GLY A 212 3.95 5.28 5.73
C GLY A 212 5.39 5.78 5.71
N GLY A 213 6.11 5.47 4.63
CA GLY A 213 7.52 5.82 4.49
C GLY A 213 8.10 5.53 3.12
N SER A 214 9.35 5.92 2.90
CA SER A 214 10.09 5.61 1.67
C SER A 214 11.26 4.67 1.99
N ILE A 215 11.05 3.37 1.78
CA ILE A 215 12.05 2.33 2.07
C ILE A 215 13.08 2.23 0.93
N VAL A 216 12.64 2.44 -0.30
CA VAL A 216 13.48 2.46 -1.52
C VAL A 216 13.32 3.80 -2.22
N ASP A 217 14.38 4.28 -2.88
CA ASP A 217 14.33 5.56 -3.59
C ASP A 217 13.23 5.55 -4.68
N GLY A 218 12.49 6.65 -4.78
CA GLY A 218 11.36 6.77 -5.70
C GLY A 218 10.12 5.96 -5.30
N THR A 219 10.10 5.36 -4.12
CA THR A 219 8.96 4.56 -3.62
C THR A 219 8.33 5.15 -2.38
N PHE A 220 7.02 4.92 -2.19
CA PHE A 220 6.32 5.25 -0.95
C PHE A 220 5.42 4.08 -0.56
N ASP A 221 5.58 3.63 0.67
CA ASP A 221 4.89 2.49 1.27
C ASP A 221 3.82 2.98 2.25
N LEU A 222 2.66 2.33 2.25
CA LEU A 222 1.59 2.54 3.23
C LEU A 222 1.15 1.20 3.79
N LEU A 223 1.10 1.10 5.12
CA LEU A 223 0.48 0.00 5.83
C LEU A 223 -1.04 0.10 5.68
N LEU A 224 -1.65 -0.91 5.06
CA LEU A 224 -3.09 -0.97 4.82
C LEU A 224 -3.83 -1.62 5.97
N HIS A 225 -3.37 -2.79 6.40
CA HIS A 225 -3.99 -3.57 7.46
C HIS A 225 -3.00 -4.58 8.02
N ARG A 226 -3.23 -5.02 9.25
CA ARG A 226 -2.36 -5.95 9.98
C ARG A 226 -3.19 -6.81 10.90
N ARG A 227 -2.71 -8.02 11.15
CA ARG A 227 -3.29 -8.97 12.09
C ARG A 227 -2.16 -9.77 12.73
N ASP A 228 -2.11 -9.79 14.05
CA ASP A 228 -1.14 -10.54 14.85
C ASP A 228 -1.85 -11.53 15.79
N PHE A 229 -1.10 -12.50 16.31
CA PHE A 229 -1.56 -13.57 17.18
C PHE A 229 -0.82 -13.63 18.52
N TYR A 230 0.11 -12.71 18.78
CA TYR A 230 0.84 -12.60 20.04
C TYR A 230 0.82 -11.17 20.60
N ASP A 231 0.50 -11.00 21.89
CA ASP A 231 0.52 -9.73 22.61
C ASP A 231 1.93 -9.13 22.70
N ASP A 232 2.05 -7.79 22.71
CA ASP A 232 3.32 -7.07 22.70
C ASP A 232 4.05 -6.90 24.03
N ARG A 233 3.41 -7.34 25.11
CA ARG A 233 3.83 -7.15 26.50
C ARG A 233 4.07 -5.69 26.85
N LYS A 234 3.34 -4.78 26.21
CA LYS A 234 3.30 -3.35 26.55
C LYS A 234 2.07 -2.96 27.39
N GLY A 235 1.33 -3.96 27.88
CA GLY A 235 0.30 -3.79 28.92
C GLY A 235 -1.14 -3.91 28.43
N VAL A 236 -1.37 -4.31 27.19
CA VAL A 236 -2.72 -4.55 26.65
C VAL A 236 -3.15 -6.01 26.87
N ASP A 237 -2.21 -6.96 26.94
CA ASP A 237 -2.42 -8.37 27.28
C ASP A 237 -3.37 -9.11 26.31
N GLU A 238 -3.51 -8.60 25.09
CA GLU A 238 -4.24 -9.24 23.99
C GLU A 238 -3.50 -9.04 22.65
N PRO A 239 -3.54 -10.03 21.75
CA PRO A 239 -2.97 -9.87 20.41
C PRO A 239 -3.86 -8.98 19.53
N LEU A 240 -3.27 -8.35 18.51
CA LEU A 240 -4.00 -7.63 17.47
C LEU A 240 -4.74 -8.60 16.50
N ASN A 241 -5.76 -9.28 17.01
CA ASN A 241 -6.53 -10.32 16.34
C ASN A 241 -8.03 -9.99 16.28
N GLU A 242 -8.37 -8.84 15.72
CA GLU A 242 -9.76 -8.43 15.51
C GLU A 242 -10.47 -9.45 14.60
N LEU A 243 -11.62 -9.97 15.03
CA LEU A 243 -12.36 -11.01 14.29
C LEU A 243 -13.48 -10.44 13.39
N GLY A 244 -13.81 -9.16 13.55
CA GLY A 244 -14.94 -8.53 12.88
C GLY A 244 -16.29 -9.19 13.17
N ASN A 245 -17.33 -8.76 12.47
CA ASN A 245 -18.69 -9.28 12.66
C ASN A 245 -18.88 -10.71 12.11
N ASP A 246 -18.04 -11.15 11.18
CA ASP A 246 -18.11 -12.49 10.60
C ASP A 246 -17.26 -13.52 11.36
N GLY A 247 -16.55 -13.10 12.41
CA GLY A 247 -15.71 -13.96 13.24
C GLY A 247 -14.43 -14.45 12.56
N ARG A 248 -14.12 -13.97 11.35
CA ARG A 248 -13.01 -14.49 10.54
C ARG A 248 -11.77 -13.61 10.57
N GLY A 249 -11.92 -12.34 10.97
CA GLY A 249 -10.86 -11.32 11.09
C GLY A 249 -10.36 -10.83 9.75
#